data_AF-A0A067Q723-F1
#
_entry.id   AF-A0A067Q723-F1
#
_cell.length_a   1.000
_cell.length_b   1.000
_cell.length_c   1.000
_cell.angle_alpha   90.00
_cell.angle_beta   90.00
_cell.angle_gamma   90.00
#
_symmetry.space_group_name_H-M   'P 1'
#
loop_
_entity.id
_entity.type
_entity.pdbx_description
1 polymer ?
#
loop_
_entity_poly.entity_id
_entity_poly.type
_entity_poly.pdbx_seq_one_letter_code
_entity_poly.pdbx_strand_id
1 'polypeptide(L)'
;STCNNPIQIDISFDVSWDGIRFARCLNVPIGNWDASSTPSDFAYCRKEFARCSLYNPSHASGVCVRSNAFCRAAQQYCATLKGDFQGMC
;
A
#
# COMPACT_ATOMS: atom_id res chain seq x y z
N SER A 1 2.03 -10.15 -17.52
CA SER A 1 1.35 -10.67 -16.33
C SER A 1 0.24 -9.73 -15.94
N THR A 2 -1.00 -10.22 -15.92
CA THR A 2 -2.22 -9.43 -15.74
C THR A 2 -2.81 -9.70 -14.35
N CYS A 3 -2.92 -8.67 -13.52
CA CYS A 3 -3.62 -8.69 -12.23
C CYS A 3 -5.14 -8.63 -12.42
N ASN A 4 -5.69 -9.48 -13.30
CA ASN A 4 -7.09 -9.42 -13.72
C ASN A 4 -8.08 -9.87 -12.64
N ASN A 5 -7.61 -10.58 -11.61
CA ASN A 5 -8.39 -10.95 -10.41
C ASN A 5 -7.43 -11.14 -9.22
N PRO A 6 -6.83 -10.05 -8.71
CA PRO A 6 -5.81 -10.16 -7.69
C PRO A 6 -6.48 -10.50 -6.35
N ILE A 7 -6.00 -11.55 -5.69
CA ILE A 7 -6.40 -11.88 -4.30
C ILE A 7 -5.58 -11.12 -3.26
N GLN A 8 -4.48 -10.49 -3.71
CA GLN A 8 -3.56 -9.72 -2.90
C GLN A 8 -3.28 -8.36 -3.53
N ILE A 9 -2.92 -7.38 -2.70
CA ILE A 9 -2.48 -6.06 -3.09
C ILE A 9 -1.16 -5.74 -2.40
N ASP A 10 -0.26 -5.06 -3.12
CA ASP A 10 0.93 -4.48 -2.51
C ASP A 10 0.76 -2.97 -2.46
N ILE A 11 1.00 -2.40 -1.29
CA ILE A 11 0.73 -1.00 -0.99
C ILE A 11 2.04 -0.27 -0.84
N SER A 12 2.14 0.84 -1.53
CA SER A 12 3.26 1.77 -1.47
C SER A 12 2.93 2.93 -0.53
N PHE A 13 3.86 3.26 0.35
CA PHE A 13 3.77 4.43 1.22
C PHE A 13 4.72 5.50 0.71
N ASP A 14 4.14 6.56 0.15
CA ASP A 14 4.87 7.59 -0.58
C ASP A 14 4.70 8.95 0.13
N VAL A 15 5.74 9.77 0.11
CA VAL A 15 5.65 11.18 0.53
C VAL A 15 5.08 11.96 -0.65
N SER A 16 3.96 12.65 -0.50
CA SER A 16 3.31 13.41 -1.60
C SER A 16 2.94 12.55 -2.83
N TRP A 17 2.32 13.17 -3.85
CA TRP A 17 1.76 12.47 -5.02
C TRP A 17 2.82 11.85 -5.94
N ASP A 18 4.03 12.41 -5.95
CA ASP A 18 5.18 12.01 -6.78
C ASP A 18 6.47 11.79 -5.96
N GLY A 19 6.40 11.81 -4.64
CA GLY A 19 7.61 11.80 -3.83
C GLY A 19 8.08 10.39 -3.49
N ILE A 20 9.09 10.38 -2.64
CA ILE A 20 9.90 9.20 -2.38
C ILE A 20 9.06 8.17 -1.61
N ARG A 21 9.07 6.94 -2.11
CA ARG A 21 8.61 5.77 -1.38
C ARG A 21 9.45 5.56 -0.15
N PHE A 22 8.84 5.63 1.03
CA PHE A 22 9.55 5.42 2.29
C PHE A 22 9.27 4.04 2.90
N ALA A 23 8.14 3.43 2.55
CA ALA A 23 7.82 2.07 2.96
C ALA A 23 6.87 1.38 1.96
N ARG A 24 6.67 0.09 2.14
CA ARG A 24 5.70 -0.73 1.43
C ARG A 24 5.08 -1.77 2.37
N CYS A 25 3.87 -2.20 2.04
CA CYS A 25 3.18 -3.30 2.69
C CYS A 25 2.85 -4.33 1.60
N LEU A 26 3.48 -5.49 1.67
CA LEU A 26 3.32 -6.53 0.64
C LEU A 26 2.32 -7.59 1.07
N ASN A 27 1.85 -8.39 0.12
CA ASN A 27 1.05 -9.59 0.35
C ASN A 27 -0.29 -9.35 1.08
N VAL A 28 -0.81 -8.13 1.07
CA VAL A 28 -2.04 -7.76 1.78
C VAL A 28 -3.22 -8.47 1.11
N PRO A 29 -4.06 -9.23 1.86
CA PRO A 29 -5.30 -9.77 1.31
C PRO A 29 -6.18 -8.64 0.77
N ILE A 30 -6.63 -8.76 -0.49
CA ILE A 30 -7.35 -7.65 -1.14
C ILE A 30 -8.66 -7.30 -0.43
N GLY A 31 -9.33 -8.28 0.18
CA GLY A 31 -10.53 -8.06 0.99
C GLY A 31 -10.26 -7.22 2.25
N ASN A 32 -9.07 -7.32 2.85
CA ASN A 32 -8.70 -6.46 3.98
C ASN A 32 -8.48 -5.02 3.54
N TRP A 33 -7.89 -4.82 2.36
CA TRP A 33 -7.72 -3.50 1.77
C TRP A 33 -9.06 -2.87 1.40
N ASP A 34 -9.91 -3.59 0.68
CA ASP A 34 -11.22 -3.09 0.23
C ASP A 34 -12.18 -2.79 1.40
N ALA A 35 -12.03 -3.49 2.53
CA ALA A 35 -12.77 -3.21 3.77
C ALA A 35 -12.13 -2.11 4.65
N SER A 36 -10.90 -1.68 4.34
CA SER A 36 -10.19 -0.67 5.12
C SER A 36 -10.56 0.75 4.72
N SER A 37 -10.37 1.69 5.63
CA SER A 37 -10.44 3.13 5.38
C SER A 37 -9.04 3.74 5.41
N THR A 38 -8.90 4.93 4.82
CA THR A 38 -7.66 5.72 4.93
C THR A 38 -7.47 6.13 6.40
N PRO A 39 -6.36 5.76 7.05
CA PRO A 39 -6.06 6.22 8.41
C PRO A 39 -5.77 7.73 8.44
N SER A 40 -6.01 8.39 9.58
CA SER A 40 -5.81 9.84 9.73
C SER A 40 -4.38 10.32 9.50
N ASP A 41 -3.38 9.44 9.61
CA ASP A 41 -1.97 9.74 9.31
C ASP A 41 -1.68 9.89 7.81
N PHE A 42 -2.60 9.44 6.96
CA PHE A 42 -2.48 9.49 5.51
C PHE A 42 -3.48 10.48 4.92
N ALA A 43 -3.03 11.25 3.93
CA ALA A 43 -3.89 12.18 3.21
C ALA A 43 -4.91 11.42 2.35
N TYR A 44 -4.48 10.33 1.72
CA TYR A 44 -5.37 9.39 1.03
C TYR A 44 -4.69 8.03 0.83
N CYS A 45 -5.50 6.99 0.67
CA CYS A 45 -5.10 5.67 0.21
C CYS A 45 -5.99 5.25 -0.96
N ARG A 46 -5.41 4.72 -2.06
CA ARG A 46 -6.18 4.28 -3.24
C ARG A 46 -5.56 3.07 -3.93
N LYS A 47 -6.42 2.28 -4.58
CA LYS A 47 -6.02 1.22 -5.51
C LYS A 47 -5.68 1.81 -6.88
N GLU A 48 -4.61 1.35 -7.51
CA GLU A 48 -4.23 1.76 -8.86
C GLU A 48 -4.86 0.79 -9.89
N PHE A 49 -6.03 1.15 -10.41
CA PHE A 49 -6.85 0.24 -11.24
C PHE A 49 -6.20 -0.28 -12.52
N ALA A 50 -5.27 0.47 -13.11
CA ALA A 50 -4.57 0.09 -14.34
C ALA A 50 -3.14 -0.44 -14.09
N ARG A 51 -2.75 -0.66 -12.83
CA ARG A 51 -1.39 -1.06 -12.47
C ARG A 51 -1.38 -2.27 -11.54
N CYS A 52 -0.67 -3.30 -11.97
CA CYS A 52 -0.28 -4.38 -11.08
C CYS A 52 0.89 -3.94 -10.21
N SER A 53 1.08 -4.60 -9.09
CA SER A 53 2.21 -4.32 -8.22
C SER A 53 3.53 -4.47 -8.98
N LEU A 54 4.46 -3.54 -8.71
CA LEU A 54 5.84 -3.60 -9.22
C LEU A 54 6.65 -4.74 -8.59
N TYR A 55 6.16 -5.31 -7.48
CA TYR A 55 6.85 -6.36 -6.72
C TYR A 55 6.34 -7.75 -7.07
N ASN A 56 5.05 -7.88 -7.37
CA ASN A 56 4.46 -9.11 -7.87
C ASN A 56 3.38 -8.77 -8.91
N PRO A 57 3.54 -9.15 -10.18
CA PRO A 57 2.60 -8.75 -11.22
C PRO A 57 1.25 -9.52 -11.16
N SER A 58 1.09 -10.46 -10.24
CA SER A 58 -0.18 -11.10 -9.90
C SER A 58 -0.98 -10.32 -8.84
N HIS A 59 -0.37 -9.35 -8.17
CA HIS A 59 -1.02 -8.52 -7.14
C HIS A 59 -1.54 -7.21 -7.73
N ALA A 60 -2.58 -6.66 -7.12
CA ALA A 60 -2.97 -5.27 -7.35
C ALA A 60 -1.90 -4.33 -6.80
N SER A 61 -1.85 -3.10 -7.31
CA SER A 61 -1.08 -2.01 -6.72
C SER A 61 -1.96 -1.06 -5.92
N GLY A 62 -1.50 -0.66 -4.74
CA GLY A 62 -2.11 0.36 -3.90
C GLY A 62 -1.09 1.43 -3.53
N VAL A 63 -1.56 2.64 -3.26
CA VAL A 63 -0.72 3.73 -2.77
C VAL A 63 -1.41 4.47 -1.64
N CYS A 64 -0.64 4.77 -0.61
CA CYS A 64 -1.01 5.64 0.50
C CYS A 64 -0.03 6.80 0.56
N VAL A 65 -0.58 8.01 0.55
CA VAL A 65 0.21 9.25 0.51
C VAL A 65 0.03 10.03 1.79
N ARG A 66 1.13 10.64 2.22
CA ARG A 66 1.19 11.53 3.38
C ARG A 66 2.21 12.65 3.16
N SER A 67 2.23 13.63 4.07
CA SER A 67 3.07 14.82 3.93
C SER A 67 4.54 14.62 4.35
N ASN A 68 4.88 13.57 5.10
CA ASN A 68 6.23 13.30 5.61
C ASN A 68 6.52 11.79 5.71
N ALA A 69 7.78 11.37 5.70
CA ALA A 69 8.10 9.96 5.95
C ALA A 69 7.98 9.66 7.45
N PHE A 70 7.02 8.81 7.85
CA PHE A 70 6.93 8.37 9.25
C PHE A 70 6.42 6.94 9.34
N CYS A 71 7.33 6.06 9.72
CA CYS A 71 7.16 4.63 9.51
C CYS A 71 6.25 3.96 10.50
N ARG A 72 6.06 4.53 11.69
CA ARG A 72 5.17 3.94 12.68
C ARG A 72 3.73 3.83 12.15
N ALA A 73 3.23 4.89 11.50
CA ALA A 73 1.89 4.87 10.91
C ALA A 73 1.78 3.85 9.76
N ALA A 74 2.80 3.76 8.90
CA ALA A 74 2.83 2.80 7.79
C ALA A 74 2.93 1.35 8.29
N GLN A 75 3.74 1.10 9.31
CA GLN A 75 3.87 -0.20 9.95
C GLN A 75 2.57 -0.62 10.65
N GLN A 76 1.96 0.28 11.42
CA GLN A 76 0.69 0.02 12.10
C GLN A 76 -0.43 -0.28 11.09
N TYR A 77 -0.54 0.52 10.04
CA TYR A 77 -1.56 0.29 9.04
C TYR A 77 -1.31 -1.02 8.27
N CYS A 78 -0.06 -1.31 7.89
CA CYS A 78 0.29 -2.58 7.27
C CYS A 78 -0.07 -3.79 8.13
N ALA A 79 0.17 -3.71 9.44
CA ALA A 79 -0.19 -4.76 10.39
C ALA A 79 -1.72 -4.95 10.49
N THR A 80 -2.50 -3.87 10.49
CA THR A 80 -3.98 -3.93 10.45
C THR A 80 -4.47 -4.65 9.19
N LEU A 81 -3.82 -4.39 8.06
CA LEU A 81 -4.13 -4.99 6.77
C LEU A 81 -3.67 -6.45 6.64
N LYS A 82 -2.90 -6.96 7.60
CA LYS A 82 -2.27 -8.30 7.57
C LYS A 82 -1.28 -8.48 6.41
N GLY A 83 -0.55 -7.41 6.07
CA GLY A 83 0.54 -7.49 5.10
C GLY A 83 1.93 -7.53 5.75
N ASP A 84 2.93 -7.70 4.90
CA ASP A 84 4.34 -7.74 5.26
C ASP A 84 4.97 -6.35 5.08
N PHE A 85 5.28 -5.70 6.20
CA PHE A 85 5.90 -4.38 6.18
C PHE A 85 7.36 -4.45 5.73
N GLN A 86 7.73 -3.60 4.77
CA GLN A 86 9.12 -3.35 4.39
C GLN A 86 9.36 -1.86 4.25
N GLY A 87 10.25 -1.28 5.05
CA GLY A 87 10.61 0.13 4.98
C GLY A 87 12.09 0.33 5.32
N MET A 88 12.68 1.39 4.77
CA MET A 88 14.03 1.85 5.15
C MET A 88 13.90 2.99 6.16
N CYS A 89 13.42 2.61 7.32
CA CYS A 89 13.22 3.41 8.50
C CYS A 89 13.34 2.51 9.71
#